data_AF-A0A3D5GG21-F1
#
_entry.id   AF-A0A3D5GG21-F1
#
_cell.length_a   1.000
_cell.length_b   1.000
_cell.length_c   1.000
_cell.angle_alpha   90.00
_cell.angle_beta   90.00
_cell.angle_gamma   90.00
#
_symmetry.space_group_name_H-M   'P 1'
#
loop_
_entity.id
_entity.type
_entity.pdbx_description
1 polymer ?
#
loop_
_entity_poly.entity_id
_entity_poly.type
_entity_poly.pdbx_seq_one_letter_code
_entity_poly.pdbx_strand_id
1 'polypeptide(L)'
;VLAEHGNPIDAHRGDLLEAVDKDPDVRSLVDALVRPMTAVLRTDRGRRYVRIVAQLADRFPTWRRPPEGVDHTHLGRTLGLLANQASGDTEATREARLVAMIQLMTASLAARAGELEHGEPTLDAEHYERHLVDVLVGVLTASAT
;
A
#
# COMPACT_ATOMS: atom_id res chain seq x y z
N VAL A 1 13.70 -1.53 13.03
CA VAL A 1 13.38 -1.12 11.64
C VAL A 1 11.97 -1.54 11.22
N LEU A 2 11.66 -2.83 10.99
CA LEU A 2 10.33 -3.21 10.47
C LEU A 2 9.18 -2.86 11.42
N ALA A 3 9.23 -3.26 12.69
CA ALA A 3 8.20 -2.90 13.67
C ALA A 3 8.19 -1.39 13.98
N GLU A 4 9.37 -0.81 14.14
CA GLU A 4 9.55 0.62 14.44
C GLU A 4 8.95 1.56 13.38
N HIS A 5 8.96 1.15 12.10
CA HIS A 5 8.32 1.90 11.03
C HIS A 5 6.92 1.38 10.70
N GLY A 6 6.72 0.07 10.72
CA GLY A 6 5.47 -0.59 10.35
C GLY A 6 4.33 -0.25 11.31
N ASN A 7 4.58 -0.24 12.62
CA ASN A 7 3.51 -0.06 13.61
C ASN A 7 2.94 1.37 13.57
N PRO A 8 3.74 2.46 13.51
CA PRO A 8 3.20 3.80 13.31
C PRO A 8 2.46 3.98 11.98
N ILE A 9 2.91 3.30 10.92
CA ILE A 9 2.21 3.30 9.62
C ILE A 9 0.85 2.62 9.77
N ASP A 10 0.78 1.46 10.43
CA ASP A 10 -0.47 0.73 10.61
C ASP A 10 -1.45 1.48 11.52
N ALA A 11 -0.97 2.15 12.57
CA ALA A 11 -1.79 3.04 13.39
C ALA A 11 -2.39 4.18 12.55
N HIS A 12 -1.59 4.83 11.69
CA HIS A 12 -2.10 5.87 10.78
C HIS A 12 -3.11 5.31 9.77
N ARG A 13 -2.98 4.05 9.32
CA ARG A 13 -4.05 3.40 8.53
C ARG A 13 -5.34 3.27 9.34
N GLY A 14 -5.23 2.93 10.63
CA GLY A 14 -6.34 2.85 11.55
C GLY A 14 -7.11 4.17 11.64
N ASP A 15 -6.40 5.27 11.89
CA ASP A 15 -6.97 6.61 11.96
C ASP A 15 -7.72 6.98 10.67
N LEU A 16 -7.12 6.68 9.51
CA LEU A 16 -7.75 6.92 8.22
C LEU A 16 -8.98 6.05 8.03
N LEU A 17 -8.90 4.76 8.37
CA LEU A 17 -10.00 3.81 8.21
C LEU A 17 -11.19 4.12 9.13
N GLU A 18 -10.94 4.64 10.33
CA GLU A 18 -11.99 5.13 11.24
C GLU A 18 -12.71 6.38 10.72
N ALA A 19 -12.01 7.19 9.92
CA ALA A 19 -12.57 8.39 9.29
C ALA A 19 -13.41 8.09 8.04
N VAL A 20 -13.35 6.87 7.48
CA VAL A 20 -14.16 6.49 6.32
C VAL A 20 -15.52 5.96 6.78
N ASP A 21 -16.55 6.14 5.95
CA ASP A 21 -17.91 5.62 6.17
C ASP A 21 -17.95 4.12 6.46
N LYS A 22 -19.08 3.68 7.06
CA LYS A 22 -19.33 2.26 7.39
C LYS A 22 -19.30 1.32 6.18
N ASP A 23 -19.52 1.87 4.97
CA ASP A 23 -19.39 1.16 3.70
C ASP A 23 -18.38 1.91 2.81
N PRO A 24 -17.08 1.73 3.07
CA PRO A 24 -16.03 2.49 2.39
C PRO A 24 -15.91 2.03 0.93
N ASP A 25 -15.80 2.97 -0.02
CA ASP A 25 -15.51 2.60 -1.40
C ASP A 25 -14.05 2.13 -1.59
N VAL A 26 -13.76 1.45 -2.70
CA VAL A 26 -12.41 0.93 -3.02
C VAL A 26 -11.37 2.05 -2.99
N ARG A 27 -11.74 3.25 -3.45
CA ARG A 27 -10.84 4.40 -3.50
C ARG A 27 -10.42 4.85 -2.11
N SER A 28 -11.36 4.96 -1.18
CA SER A 28 -11.11 5.36 0.21
C SER A 28 -10.25 4.33 0.94
N LEU A 29 -10.46 3.04 0.68
CA LEU A 29 -9.61 1.98 1.23
C LEU A 29 -8.19 2.01 0.66
N VAL A 30 -8.04 2.23 -0.64
CA VAL A 30 -6.72 2.38 -1.27
C VAL A 30 -6.01 3.64 -0.75
N ASP A 31 -6.73 4.75 -0.59
CA ASP A 31 -6.19 5.99 0.00
C ASP A 31 -5.63 5.75 1.41
N ALA A 32 -6.38 5.01 2.24
CA ALA A 32 -5.95 4.62 3.58
C ALA A 32 -4.69 3.74 3.58
N LEU A 33 -4.41 2.98 2.51
CA LEU A 33 -3.16 2.23 2.36
C LEU A 33 -2.00 3.11 1.88
N VAL A 34 -2.25 4.00 0.93
CA VAL A 34 -1.25 4.78 0.21
C VAL A 34 -0.73 5.94 1.07
N ARG A 35 -1.60 6.73 1.68
CA ARG A 35 -1.23 7.97 2.39
C ARG A 35 -0.21 7.76 3.51
N PRO A 36 -0.33 6.74 4.37
CA PRO A 36 0.69 6.47 5.37
C PRO A 36 2.06 6.13 4.76
N MET A 37 2.05 5.46 3.60
CA MET A 37 3.28 5.03 2.92
C MET A 37 3.94 6.17 2.13
N THR A 38 3.18 7.08 1.54
CA THR A 38 3.73 8.28 0.89
C THR A 38 4.26 9.28 1.92
N ALA A 39 3.61 9.40 3.09
CA ALA A 39 4.04 10.28 4.17
C ALA A 39 5.47 9.95 4.67
N VAL A 40 5.84 8.67 4.75
CA VAL A 40 7.19 8.29 5.21
C VAL A 40 8.29 8.72 4.23
N LEU A 41 7.98 8.93 2.95
CA LEU A 41 8.93 9.38 1.92
C LEU A 41 9.47 10.79 2.18
N ARG A 42 8.88 11.56 3.10
CA ARG A 42 9.38 12.89 3.51
C ARG A 42 10.70 12.84 4.26
N THR A 43 11.11 11.68 4.75
CA THR A 43 12.34 11.50 5.53
C THR A 43 13.27 10.49 4.87
N ASP A 44 14.59 10.68 4.99
CA ASP A 44 15.57 9.72 4.49
C ASP A 44 15.40 8.34 5.12
N ARG A 45 15.04 8.33 6.40
CA ARG A 45 14.79 7.09 7.14
C ARG A 45 13.59 6.32 6.56
N GLY A 46 12.50 7.02 6.24
CA GLY A 46 11.32 6.40 5.63
C GLY A 46 11.56 5.96 4.17
N ARG A 47 12.34 6.73 3.39
CA ARG A 47 12.82 6.32 2.06
C ARG A 47 13.61 5.01 2.12
N ARG A 48 14.53 4.87 3.08
CA ARG A 48 15.25 3.61 3.32
C ARG A 48 14.31 2.47 3.71
N TYR A 49 13.30 2.74 4.55
CA TYR A 49 12.33 1.74 4.97
C TYR A 49 11.56 1.12 3.79
N VAL A 50 10.99 1.93 2.89
CA VAL A 50 10.21 1.39 1.76
C VAL A 50 11.06 0.57 0.80
N ARG A 51 12.35 0.94 0.63
CA ARG A 51 13.32 0.14 -0.14
C ARG A 51 13.60 -1.23 0.50
N ILE A 52 13.71 -1.28 1.83
CA ILE A 52 13.86 -2.54 2.58
C ILE A 52 12.62 -3.40 2.40
N VAL A 53 11.42 -2.82 2.52
CA VAL A 53 10.15 -3.55 2.31
C VAL A 53 10.12 -4.18 0.91
N ALA A 54 10.50 -3.44 -0.13
CA ALA A 54 10.56 -3.98 -1.50
C ALA A 54 11.55 -5.14 -1.66
N GLN A 55 12.74 -5.03 -1.06
CA GLN A 55 13.74 -6.12 -1.08
C GLN A 55 13.30 -7.37 -0.29
N LEU A 56 12.37 -7.21 0.66
CA LEU A 56 11.81 -8.32 1.41
C LEU A 56 10.62 -8.95 0.69
N ALA A 57 9.80 -8.16 0.01
CA ALA A 57 8.67 -8.65 -0.78
C ALA A 57 9.11 -9.62 -1.90
N ASP A 58 10.28 -9.38 -2.50
CA ASP A 58 10.89 -10.27 -3.49
C ASP A 58 11.41 -11.58 -2.88
N ARG A 59 11.73 -11.58 -1.58
CA ARG A 59 12.34 -12.72 -0.87
C ARG A 59 11.37 -13.54 -0.03
N PHE A 60 10.20 -12.99 0.30
CA PHE A 60 9.19 -13.65 1.12
C PHE A 60 7.80 -13.45 0.48
N PRO A 61 7.24 -14.48 -0.17
CA PRO A 61 5.90 -14.39 -0.78
C PRO A 61 4.78 -14.22 0.28
N THR A 62 5.10 -14.30 1.57
CA THR A 62 4.13 -14.34 2.67
C THR A 62 3.80 -12.94 3.22
N TRP A 63 3.32 -12.03 2.39
CA TRP A 63 2.82 -10.71 2.83
C TRP A 63 1.66 -10.81 3.85
N ARG A 64 0.98 -11.97 3.88
CA ARG A 64 -0.11 -12.27 4.82
C ARG A 64 0.35 -12.52 6.26
N ARG A 65 1.64 -12.82 6.50
CA ARG A 65 2.15 -13.02 7.86
C ARG A 65 3.11 -11.89 8.23
N PRO A 66 2.76 -11.01 9.18
CA PRO A 66 3.71 -10.05 9.71
C PRO A 66 4.93 -10.77 10.32
N PRO A 67 6.13 -10.20 10.18
CA PRO A 67 7.25 -10.55 11.07
C PRO A 67 6.85 -10.33 12.53
N GLU A 68 7.51 -11.04 13.45
CA GLU A 68 7.26 -10.88 14.88
C GLU A 68 7.42 -9.42 15.33
N GLY A 69 6.46 -8.93 16.12
CA GLY A 69 6.43 -7.56 16.64
C GLY A 69 5.92 -6.49 15.67
N VAL A 70 5.56 -6.85 14.44
CA VAL A 70 4.93 -5.93 13.46
C VAL A 70 3.41 -6.05 13.55
N ASP A 71 2.74 -4.92 13.81
CA ASP A 71 1.28 -4.85 13.81
C ASP A 71 0.76 -4.64 12.38
N HIS A 72 -0.09 -5.56 11.93
CA HIS A 72 -0.78 -5.52 10.63
C HIS A 72 -2.30 -5.55 10.82
N THR A 73 -2.82 -5.18 11.99
CA THR A 73 -4.26 -5.22 12.28
C THR A 73 -5.07 -4.42 11.27
N HIS A 74 -4.68 -3.18 11.02
CA HIS A 74 -5.40 -2.29 10.12
C HIS A 74 -5.12 -2.63 8.66
N LEU A 75 -3.88 -2.99 8.32
CA LEU A 75 -3.54 -3.53 7.00
C LEU A 75 -4.40 -4.76 6.67
N GLY A 76 -4.47 -5.73 7.57
CA GLY A 76 -5.25 -6.96 7.38
C GLY A 76 -6.75 -6.68 7.21
N ARG A 77 -7.30 -5.77 8.02
CA ARG A 77 -8.70 -5.33 7.89
C ARG A 77 -8.96 -4.68 6.53
N THR A 78 -8.13 -3.72 6.11
CA THR A 78 -8.29 -3.03 4.84
C THR A 78 -8.16 -3.98 3.65
N LEU A 79 -7.19 -4.91 3.69
CA LEU A 79 -7.04 -5.92 2.64
C LEU A 79 -8.22 -6.89 2.58
N GLY A 80 -8.83 -7.24 3.73
CA GLY A 80 -10.05 -8.04 3.78
C GLY A 80 -11.25 -7.33 3.15
N LEU A 81 -11.41 -6.03 3.39
CA LEU A 81 -12.46 -5.22 2.76
C LEU A 81 -12.24 -5.13 1.24
N LEU A 82 -11.01 -4.85 0.81
CA LEU A 82 -10.66 -4.78 -0.61
C LEU A 82 -10.84 -6.14 -1.31
N ALA A 83 -10.59 -7.27 -0.65
CA ALA A 83 -10.83 -8.60 -1.21
C ALA A 83 -12.30 -8.83 -1.60
N ASN A 84 -13.22 -8.25 -0.82
CA ASN A 84 -14.66 -8.37 -1.06
C ASN A 84 -15.15 -7.44 -2.17
N GLN A 85 -14.45 -6.33 -2.40
CA GLN A 85 -14.84 -5.30 -3.38
C GLN A 85 -14.09 -5.38 -4.72
N ALA A 86 -12.95 -6.09 -4.77
CA ALA A 86 -12.18 -6.26 -5.99
C ALA A 86 -12.99 -6.96 -7.08
N SER A 87 -12.78 -6.56 -8.34
CA SER A 87 -13.46 -7.17 -9.48
C SER A 87 -12.91 -8.56 -9.79
N GLY A 88 -13.80 -9.49 -10.15
CA GLY A 88 -13.43 -10.83 -10.57
C GLY A 88 -14.45 -11.87 -10.13
N ASP A 89 -14.71 -12.83 -11.01
CA ASP A 89 -15.76 -13.83 -10.83
C ASP A 89 -15.42 -14.84 -9.74
N THR A 90 -14.13 -15.08 -9.50
CA THR A 90 -13.64 -16.04 -8.51
C THR A 90 -12.88 -15.34 -7.38
N GLU A 91 -12.87 -15.96 -6.20
CA GLU A 91 -12.03 -15.53 -5.08
C GLU A 91 -10.55 -15.49 -5.47
N ALA A 92 -10.08 -16.50 -6.21
CA ALA A 92 -8.70 -16.55 -6.71
C ALA A 92 -8.35 -15.33 -7.60
N THR A 93 -9.27 -14.87 -8.45
CA THR A 93 -9.07 -13.67 -9.27
C THR A 93 -8.96 -12.41 -8.41
N ARG A 94 -9.83 -12.27 -7.40
CA ARG A 94 -9.80 -11.12 -6.47
C ARG A 94 -8.53 -11.11 -5.63
N GLU A 95 -8.11 -12.28 -5.13
CA GLU A 95 -6.85 -12.44 -4.41
C GLU A 95 -5.64 -12.10 -5.29
N ALA A 96 -5.61 -12.58 -6.55
CA ALA A 96 -4.53 -12.27 -7.48
C ALA A 96 -4.41 -10.76 -7.75
N ARG A 97 -5.53 -10.04 -7.84
CA ARG A 97 -5.53 -8.57 -7.96
C ARG A 97 -5.00 -7.88 -6.73
N LEU A 98 -5.35 -8.35 -5.52
CA LEU A 98 -4.76 -7.81 -4.29
C LEU A 98 -3.25 -8.01 -4.24
N VAL A 99 -2.77 -9.20 -4.62
CA VAL A 99 -1.33 -9.47 -4.71
C VAL A 99 -0.66 -8.50 -5.70
N ALA A 100 -1.23 -8.34 -6.89
CA ALA A 100 -0.72 -7.41 -7.90
C ALA A 100 -0.69 -5.96 -7.39
N MET A 101 -1.76 -5.50 -6.71
CA MET A 101 -1.83 -4.18 -6.09
C MET A 101 -0.72 -3.98 -5.05
N ILE A 102 -0.51 -4.94 -4.14
CA ILE A 102 0.53 -4.87 -3.10
C ILE A 102 1.93 -4.81 -3.73
N GLN A 103 2.18 -5.66 -4.73
CA GLN A 103 3.45 -5.68 -5.46
C GLN A 103 3.71 -4.35 -6.17
N LEU A 104 2.71 -3.81 -6.87
CA LEU A 104 2.81 -2.54 -7.57
C LEU A 104 3.03 -1.36 -6.62
N MET A 105 2.27 -1.29 -5.52
CA MET A 105 2.43 -0.26 -4.49
C MET A 105 3.86 -0.30 -3.92
N THR A 106 4.34 -1.48 -3.57
CA THR A 106 5.67 -1.69 -2.99
C THR A 106 6.78 -1.27 -3.96
N ALA A 107 6.69 -1.70 -5.22
CA ALA A 107 7.67 -1.35 -6.25
C ALA A 107 7.66 0.16 -6.56
N SER A 108 6.47 0.75 -6.69
CA SER A 108 6.32 2.19 -6.95
C SER A 108 6.93 3.05 -5.84
N LEU A 109 6.67 2.72 -4.57
CA LEU A 109 7.21 3.46 -3.43
C LEU A 109 8.73 3.37 -3.36
N ALA A 110 9.31 2.20 -3.66
CA ALA A 110 10.75 2.03 -3.69
C ALA A 110 11.41 2.80 -4.83
N ALA A 111 10.80 2.80 -6.02
CA ALA A 111 11.24 3.61 -7.15
C ALA A 111 11.20 5.10 -6.81
N ARG A 112 10.10 5.56 -6.21
CA ARG A 112 9.94 6.95 -5.77
C ARG A 112 10.97 7.37 -4.71
N ALA A 113 11.26 6.50 -3.75
CA ALA A 113 12.34 6.74 -2.79
C ALA A 113 13.69 6.94 -3.50
N GLY A 114 13.95 6.16 -4.55
CA GLY A 114 15.12 6.34 -5.42
C GLY A 114 15.14 7.71 -6.12
N GLU A 115 14.06 8.13 -6.77
CA GLU A 115 13.99 9.45 -7.43
C GLU A 115 14.28 10.60 -6.45
N LEU A 116 13.69 10.53 -5.25
CA LEU A 116 13.86 11.55 -4.21
C LEU A 116 15.29 11.61 -3.66
N GLU A 117 16.00 10.49 -3.61
CA GLU A 117 17.42 10.45 -3.22
C GLU A 117 18.33 11.10 -4.27
N HIS A 118 17.98 11.01 -5.56
CA HIS A 118 18.74 11.63 -6.66
C HIS A 118 18.34 13.09 -6.91
N GLY A 119 17.25 13.58 -6.29
CA GLY A 119 16.78 14.96 -6.43
C GLY A 119 16.03 15.25 -7.74
N GLU A 120 15.62 14.22 -8.48
CA GLU A 120 14.97 14.33 -9.80
C GLU A 120 13.58 13.66 -9.80
N PRO A 121 12.62 14.10 -8.97
CA PRO A 121 11.29 13.53 -8.95
C PRO A 121 10.50 13.90 -10.22
N THR A 122 9.98 12.90 -10.93
CA THR A 122 9.18 13.11 -12.16
C THR A 122 7.84 13.82 -11.86
N LEU A 123 7.19 13.43 -10.77
CA LEU A 123 5.96 14.04 -10.25
C LEU A 123 6.24 14.75 -8.93
N ASP A 124 5.48 15.78 -8.57
CA ASP A 124 5.48 16.28 -7.19
C ASP A 124 4.80 15.27 -6.24
N ALA A 125 4.87 15.53 -4.93
CA ALA A 125 4.38 14.59 -3.92
C ALA A 125 2.86 14.35 -4.01
N GLU A 126 2.07 15.38 -4.28
CA GLU A 126 0.61 15.30 -4.34
C GLU A 126 0.16 14.57 -5.60
N HIS A 127 0.78 14.87 -6.74
CA HIS A 127 0.52 14.17 -8.00
C HIS A 127 0.95 12.71 -7.94
N TYR A 128 2.09 12.39 -7.32
CA TYR A 128 2.52 11.00 -7.12
C TYR A 128 1.53 10.21 -6.28
N GLU A 129 1.07 10.78 -5.15
CA GLU A 129 0.10 10.13 -4.27
C GLU A 129 -1.22 9.86 -4.99
N ARG A 130 -1.82 10.88 -5.61
CA ARG A 130 -3.06 10.72 -6.39
C ARG A 130 -2.92 9.69 -7.51
N HIS A 131 -1.83 9.77 -8.27
CA HIS A 131 -1.55 8.84 -9.36
C HIS A 131 -1.45 7.40 -8.85
N LEU A 132 -0.74 7.17 -7.74
CA LEU A 132 -0.62 5.85 -7.16
C LEU A 132 -1.99 5.31 -6.70
N VAL A 133 -2.82 6.13 -6.06
CA VAL A 133 -4.20 5.75 -5.71
C VAL A 133 -4.99 5.35 -6.96
N ASP A 134 -4.99 6.17 -8.01
CA ASP A 134 -5.73 5.90 -9.26
C ASP A 134 -5.31 4.58 -9.91
N VAL A 135 -3.99 4.33 -10.00
CA VAL A 135 -3.44 3.11 -10.58
C VAL A 135 -3.83 1.88 -9.76
N LEU A 136 -3.73 1.94 -8.43
CA LEU A 136 -4.07 0.82 -7.56
C LEU A 136 -5.57 0.52 -7.56
N VAL A 137 -6.43 1.55 -7.60
CA VAL A 137 -7.87 1.38 -7.82
C VAL A 137 -8.10 0.68 -9.16
N GLY A 138 -7.46 1.13 -10.25
CA GLY A 138 -7.56 0.51 -11.56
C GLY A 138 -7.17 -0.98 -11.56
N VAL A 139 -6.10 -1.36 -10.86
CA VAL A 139 -5.68 -2.77 -10.71
C VAL A 139 -6.79 -3.62 -10.08
N LEU A 140 -7.50 -3.07 -9.08
CA LEU A 140 -8.56 -3.78 -8.37
C LEU A 140 -9.88 -3.83 -9.15
N THR A 141 -10.22 -2.78 -9.89
CA THR A 141 -11.56 -2.59 -10.47
C THR A 141 -11.63 -2.76 -11.99
N ALA A 142 -10.50 -2.95 -12.68
CA ALA A 142 -10.51 -3.14 -14.13
C ALA A 142 -11.36 -4.36 -14.50
N SER A 143 -12.31 -4.17 -15.42
CA SER A 143 -13.17 -5.25 -15.92
C SER A 143 -12.32 -6.40 -16.47
N ALA A 144 -12.68 -7.63 -16.11
CA ALA A 144 -12.17 -8.81 -16.81
C ALA A 144 -12.88 -8.89 -18.16
N THR A 145 -12.25 -8.38 -19.21
CA THR A 145 -12.65 -8.67 -20.60
C THR A 145 -12.31 -10.09 -20.98
#